data_AF-A0A093TIR7-F1
#
_entry.id   AF-A0A093TIR7-F1
#
_cell.length_a   1.000
_cell.length_b   1.000
_cell.length_c   1.000
_cell.angle_alpha   90.00
_cell.angle_beta   90.00
_cell.angle_gamma   90.00
#
_symmetry.space_group_name_H-M   'P 1'
#
loop_
_entity.id
_entity.type
_entity.pdbx_description
1 polymer ?
#
loop_
_entity_poly.entity_id
_entity_poly.type
_entity_poly.pdbx_seq_one_letter_code
_entity_poly.pdbx_strand_id
1 'polypeptide(L)'
;LDQNFPSTNPEWDPNQLGPRGMLTRYQRWILFSIRHAMPKAINWSKIYEVRQELNESPSAFMERLKVTARKYTNLDPEEPEEAIQLASIFMGQSAPDIRKKLQKLEGPESRDLGKMLEVAWTVYNNRETEKEVRQARRD
;
A
#
# COMPACT_ATOMS: atom_id res chain seq x y z
N LEU A 1 -35.24 10.54 8.88
CA LEU A 1 -34.53 9.32 8.43
C LEU A 1 -35.26 8.69 7.26
N ASP A 2 -36.53 8.32 7.41
CA ASP A 2 -37.34 7.69 6.36
C ASP A 2 -37.40 8.43 5.01
N GLN A 3 -37.45 9.77 5.01
CA GLN A 3 -37.43 10.55 3.76
C GLN A 3 -36.10 10.45 2.98
N ASN A 4 -34.99 10.15 3.65
CA ASN A 4 -33.68 10.01 3.01
C ASN A 4 -33.24 8.55 2.91
N PHE A 5 -33.77 7.65 3.73
CA PHE A 5 -33.47 6.21 3.78
C PHE A 5 -34.79 5.43 3.95
N PRO A 6 -35.63 5.40 2.91
CA PRO A 6 -36.91 4.72 3.00
C PRO A 6 -36.67 3.20 3.13
N SER A 7 -37.37 2.58 4.08
CA SER A 7 -37.32 1.12 4.30
C SER A 7 -38.19 0.33 3.32
N THR A 8 -39.04 1.04 2.56
CA THR A 8 -39.96 0.51 1.54
C THR A 8 -39.77 1.29 0.23
N ASN A 9 -40.39 0.84 -0.86
CA ASN A 9 -40.28 1.54 -2.14
C ASN A 9 -40.87 2.96 -2.04
N PRO A 10 -40.07 4.03 -2.25
CA PRO A 10 -40.56 5.40 -2.11
C PRO A 10 -41.25 5.95 -3.37
N GLU A 11 -41.33 5.17 -4.44
CA GLU A 11 -41.96 5.55 -5.73
C GLU A 11 -41.40 6.85 -6.34
N TRP A 12 -40.11 7.14 -6.12
CA TRP A 12 -39.47 8.33 -6.67
C TRP A 12 -39.36 8.25 -8.21
N ASP A 13 -40.16 9.05 -8.91
CA ASP A 13 -40.08 9.19 -10.37
C ASP A 13 -38.83 9.98 -10.79
N PRO A 14 -37.83 9.36 -11.47
CA PRO A 14 -36.61 10.04 -11.87
C PRO A 14 -36.82 11.16 -12.90
N ASN A 15 -37.99 11.22 -13.54
CA ASN A 15 -38.33 12.26 -14.52
C ASN A 15 -38.84 13.55 -13.86
N GLN A 16 -39.16 13.53 -12.57
CA GLN A 16 -39.60 14.70 -11.83
C GLN A 16 -38.43 15.36 -11.08
N LEU A 17 -38.32 16.70 -11.16
CA LEU A 17 -37.20 17.45 -10.57
C LEU A 17 -37.03 17.23 -9.05
N GLY A 18 -38.13 17.18 -8.30
CA GLY A 18 -38.10 16.95 -6.85
C GLY A 18 -37.61 15.54 -6.47
N PRO A 19 -38.30 14.47 -6.92
CA PRO A 19 -37.89 13.08 -6.66
C PRO A 19 -36.50 12.74 -7.20
N ARG A 20 -36.08 13.31 -8.35
CA ARG A 20 -34.69 13.18 -8.84
C ARG A 20 -33.65 13.72 -7.86
N GLY A 21 -33.95 14.83 -7.19
CA GLY A 21 -33.12 15.38 -6.11
C GLY A 21 -33.00 14.43 -4.92
N MET A 22 -34.11 13.78 -4.54
CA MET A 22 -34.14 12.77 -3.47
C MET A 22 -33.31 11.53 -3.84
N LEU A 23 -33.46 11.02 -5.07
CA LEU A 23 -32.68 9.89 -5.58
C LEU A 23 -31.17 10.17 -5.54
N THR A 24 -30.76 11.34 -6.02
CA THR A 24 -29.34 11.76 -6.04
C THR A 24 -28.78 11.82 -4.62
N ARG A 25 -29.55 12.35 -3.68
CA ARG A 25 -29.17 12.44 -2.27
C ARG A 25 -29.04 11.05 -1.65
N TYR A 26 -29.99 10.16 -1.91
CA TYR A 26 -29.95 8.78 -1.42
C TYR A 26 -28.71 8.04 -1.91
N GLN A 27 -28.39 8.11 -3.21
CA GLN A 27 -27.19 7.50 -3.79
C GLN A 27 -25.91 8.01 -3.13
N ARG A 28 -25.79 9.33 -2.89
CA ARG A 28 -24.64 9.92 -2.19
C ARG A 28 -24.51 9.38 -0.78
N TRP A 29 -25.63 9.25 -0.06
CA TRP A 29 -25.63 8.71 1.30
C TRP A 29 -25.28 7.22 1.34
N ILE A 30 -25.76 6.40 0.41
CA ILE A 30 -25.36 4.99 0.30
C ILE A 30 -23.86 4.86 0.01
N LEU A 31 -23.31 5.67 -0.90
CA LEU A 31 -21.87 5.68 -1.15
C LEU A 31 -21.07 6.12 0.08
N PHE A 32 -21.55 7.14 0.78
CA PHE A 32 -20.93 7.59 2.02
C PHE A 32 -20.96 6.48 3.09
N SER A 33 -22.12 5.87 3.33
CA SER A 33 -22.26 4.82 4.33
C SER A 33 -21.43 3.59 4.00
N ILE A 34 -21.39 3.13 2.75
CA ILE A 34 -20.52 2.00 2.36
C ILE A 34 -19.04 2.31 2.63
N ARG A 35 -18.59 3.54 2.35
CA ARG A 35 -17.19 3.94 2.57
C ARG A 35 -16.81 4.11 4.05
N HIS A 36 -17.75 4.44 4.93
CA HIS A 36 -17.45 4.82 6.31
C HIS A 36 -18.04 3.87 7.37
N ALA A 37 -19.13 3.17 7.08
CA ALA A 37 -19.84 2.31 8.03
C ALA A 37 -19.33 0.87 8.02
N MET A 38 -18.75 0.41 6.90
CA MET A 38 -18.05 -0.88 6.88
C MET A 38 -16.59 -0.67 7.30
N PRO A 39 -16.19 -1.07 8.52
CA PRO A 39 -14.79 -1.04 8.89
C PRO A 39 -14.04 -1.92 7.89
N LYS A 40 -13.01 -1.35 7.28
CA LYS A 40 -12.11 -2.09 6.40
C LYS A 40 -11.62 -3.33 7.15
N ALA A 41 -11.83 -4.51 6.56
CA ALA A 41 -11.33 -5.75 7.14
C ALA A 41 -9.80 -5.69 7.18
N ILE A 42 -9.24 -5.43 8.36
CA ILE A 42 -7.79 -5.32 8.55
C ILE A 42 -7.19 -6.72 8.39
N ASN A 43 -6.35 -6.88 7.38
CA ASN A 43 -5.65 -8.12 7.10
C ASN A 43 -4.13 -7.88 7.01
N TRP A 44 -3.46 -8.08 8.15
CA TRP A 44 -2.00 -8.01 8.24
C TRP A 44 -1.29 -9.18 7.56
N SER A 45 -1.93 -10.34 7.37
CA SER A 45 -1.26 -11.47 6.70
C SER A 45 -0.88 -11.09 5.27
N LYS A 46 -1.73 -10.32 4.59
CA LYS A 46 -1.52 -9.86 3.22
C LYS A 46 -0.28 -8.98 3.05
N ILE A 47 0.02 -8.12 4.03
CA ILE A 47 1.27 -7.34 3.98
C ILE A 47 2.48 -8.24 4.25
N TYR A 48 2.38 -9.22 5.15
CA TYR A 48 3.47 -10.15 5.48
C TYR A 48 3.80 -11.14 4.35
N GLU A 49 2.86 -11.39 3.44
CA GLU A 49 3.03 -12.21 2.23
C GLU A 49 3.87 -11.51 1.15
N VAL A 50 3.95 -10.17 1.14
CA VAL A 50 4.71 -9.43 0.12
C VAL A 50 6.21 -9.62 0.36
N ARG A 51 6.94 -10.09 -0.66
CA ARG A 51 8.40 -10.26 -0.61
C ARG A 51 9.02 -9.62 -1.83
N GLN A 52 10.20 -9.03 -1.67
CA GLN A 52 10.94 -8.49 -2.80
C GLN A 52 11.41 -9.64 -3.69
N GLU A 53 11.10 -9.56 -4.97
CA GLU A 53 11.55 -10.55 -5.96
C GLU A 53 13.02 -10.30 -6.33
N LEU A 54 13.71 -11.33 -6.83
CA LEU A 54 15.15 -11.28 -7.13
C LEU A 54 15.55 -10.26 -8.22
N ASN A 55 14.62 -9.93 -9.11
CA ASN A 55 14.76 -8.99 -10.21
C ASN A 55 13.89 -7.73 -10.03
N GLU A 56 13.21 -7.60 -8.89
CA GLU A 56 12.41 -6.44 -8.58
C GLU A 56 13.27 -5.36 -7.93
N SER A 57 13.19 -4.14 -8.47
CA SER A 57 13.91 -3.00 -7.92
C SER A 57 13.38 -2.64 -6.53
N PRO A 58 14.23 -2.07 -5.64
CA PRO A 58 13.80 -1.65 -4.31
C PRO A 58 12.60 -0.68 -4.32
N SER A 59 12.53 0.22 -5.30
CA SER A 59 11.41 1.16 -5.44
C SER A 59 10.11 0.47 -5.85
N ALA A 60 10.16 -0.49 -6.78
CA ALA A 60 8.98 -1.24 -7.20
C ALA A 60 8.41 -2.07 -6.04
N PHE A 61 9.30 -2.71 -5.28
CA PHE A 61 8.93 -3.44 -4.07
C PHE A 61 8.28 -2.52 -3.01
N MET A 62 8.86 -1.35 -2.76
CA MET A 62 8.30 -0.36 -1.83
C MET A 62 6.90 0.10 -2.24
N GLU A 63 6.71 0.43 -3.52
CA GLU A 63 5.39 0.81 -4.04
C GLU A 63 4.36 -0.31 -3.83
N ARG A 64 4.73 -1.55 -4.13
CA ARG A 64 3.86 -2.72 -3.94
C ARG A 64 3.50 -2.93 -2.47
N LEU A 65 4.43 -2.68 -1.55
CA LEU A 65 4.16 -2.68 -0.11
C LEU A 65 3.20 -1.57 0.29
N LYS A 66 3.42 -0.32 -0.15
CA LYS A 66 2.53 0.82 0.13
C LYS A 66 1.11 0.57 -0.37
N VAL A 67 0.98 0.07 -1.60
CA VAL A 67 -0.33 -0.30 -2.20
C VAL A 67 -1.01 -1.40 -1.38
N THR A 68 -0.26 -2.41 -0.93
CA THR A 68 -0.81 -3.51 -0.13
C THR A 68 -1.25 -3.04 1.25
N ALA A 69 -0.46 -2.20 1.93
CA ALA A 69 -0.82 -1.57 3.19
C ALA A 69 -2.11 -0.75 3.04
N ARG A 70 -2.15 0.17 2.08
CA ARG A 70 -3.34 0.99 1.76
C ARG A 70 -4.55 0.16 1.36
N LYS A 71 -4.39 -1.08 0.89
CA LYS A 71 -5.51 -1.95 0.51
C LYS A 71 -6.02 -2.81 1.67
N TYR A 72 -5.15 -3.29 2.54
CA TYR A 72 -5.51 -4.33 3.52
C TYR A 72 -5.34 -3.93 4.97
N THR A 73 -4.66 -2.83 5.29
CA THR A 73 -4.46 -2.36 6.66
C THR A 73 -4.93 -0.91 6.80
N ASN A 74 -4.93 -0.38 8.03
CA ASN A 74 -5.17 1.04 8.28
C ASN A 74 -3.87 1.86 8.27
N LEU A 75 -2.74 1.27 7.87
CA LEU A 75 -1.49 2.00 7.72
C LEU A 75 -1.61 3.00 6.55
N ASP A 76 -1.49 4.27 6.87
CA ASP A 76 -1.07 5.34 5.99
C ASP A 76 0.48 5.39 5.89
N PRO A 77 1.05 4.98 4.74
CA PRO A 77 2.49 5.01 4.55
C PRO A 77 3.08 6.43 4.40
N GLU A 78 2.26 7.47 4.39
CA GLU A 78 2.71 8.87 4.33
C GLU A 78 2.80 9.52 5.72
N GLU A 79 2.26 8.88 6.77
CA GLU A 79 2.36 9.36 8.15
C GLU A 79 3.70 8.92 8.80
N PRO A 80 4.45 9.84 9.43
CA PRO A 80 5.80 9.54 9.95
C PRO A 80 5.85 8.42 10.99
N GLU A 81 4.85 8.32 11.86
CA GLU A 81 4.79 7.28 12.91
C GLU A 81 4.59 5.89 12.31
N GLU A 82 3.81 5.82 11.23
CA GLU A 82 3.43 4.59 10.54
C GLU A 82 4.50 4.13 9.53
N ALA A 83 5.28 5.08 9.02
CA ALA A 83 6.47 4.83 8.21
C ALA A 83 7.49 3.92 8.92
N ILE A 84 7.60 3.99 10.26
CA ILE A 84 8.50 3.13 11.05
C ILE A 84 8.09 1.65 10.93
N GLN A 85 6.79 1.38 10.92
CA GLN A 85 6.29 0.01 10.77
C GLN A 85 6.55 -0.50 9.36
N LEU A 86 6.34 0.35 8.34
CA LEU A 86 6.66 0.02 6.97
C LEU A 86 8.17 -0.21 6.77
N ALA A 87 9.04 0.53 7.47
CA ALA A 87 10.50 0.34 7.42
C ALA A 87 10.91 -1.04 7.95
N SER A 88 10.31 -1.46 9.06
CA SER A 88 10.57 -2.79 9.63
C SER A 88 10.12 -3.91 8.68
N ILE A 89 8.97 -3.73 8.04
CA ILE A 89 8.41 -4.66 7.06
C ILE A 89 9.30 -4.73 5.81
N PHE A 90 9.67 -3.57 5.24
CA PHE A 90 10.57 -3.46 4.10
C PHE A 90 11.88 -4.20 4.38
N MET A 91 12.57 -3.90 5.48
CA MET A 91 13.82 -4.57 5.87
C MET A 91 13.66 -6.10 5.97
N GLY A 92 12.59 -6.58 6.62
CA GLY A 92 12.35 -8.00 6.84
C GLY A 92 11.97 -8.78 5.57
N GLN A 93 11.43 -8.09 4.57
CA GLN A 93 10.87 -8.68 3.35
C GLN A 93 11.68 -8.37 2.08
N SER A 94 12.69 -7.51 2.17
CA SER A 94 13.70 -7.31 1.12
C SER A 94 14.44 -8.60 0.78
N ALA A 95 15.05 -8.61 -0.40
CA ALA A 95 15.88 -9.72 -0.86
C ALA A 95 17.03 -9.99 0.15
N PRO A 96 17.52 -11.24 0.28
CA PRO A 96 18.44 -11.61 1.37
C PRO A 96 19.73 -10.78 1.46
N ASP A 97 20.31 -10.42 0.32
CA ASP A 97 21.50 -9.57 0.19
C ASP A 97 21.24 -8.13 0.65
N ILE A 98 20.11 -7.56 0.21
CA ILE A 98 19.64 -6.22 0.61
C ILE A 98 19.35 -6.21 2.11
N ARG A 99 18.53 -7.16 2.59
CA ARG A 99 18.18 -7.30 4.01
C ARG A 99 19.42 -7.37 4.89
N LYS A 100 20.43 -8.16 4.52
CA LYS A 100 21.69 -8.27 5.27
C LYS A 100 22.44 -6.94 5.36
N LYS A 101 22.32 -6.07 4.35
CA LYS A 101 22.90 -4.73 4.37
C LYS A 101 22.08 -3.75 5.22
N LEU A 102 20.75 -3.80 5.10
CA LEU A 102 19.84 -2.96 5.88
C LEU A 102 19.91 -3.25 7.39
N GLN A 103 20.08 -4.51 7.78
CA GLN A 103 20.26 -4.91 9.19
C GLN A 103 21.52 -4.34 9.85
N LYS A 104 22.47 -3.82 9.07
CA LYS A 104 23.68 -3.17 9.57
C LYS A 104 23.52 -1.66 9.78
N LEU A 105 22.37 -1.10 9.39
CA LEU A 105 22.05 0.29 9.73
C LEU A 105 21.80 0.37 11.22
N GLU A 106 22.37 1.39 11.87
CA GLU A 106 22.25 1.62 13.31
C GLU A 106 21.54 2.95 13.58
N GLY A 107 20.98 3.10 14.78
CA GLY A 107 20.37 4.35 15.22
C GLY A 107 19.19 4.80 14.35
N PRO A 108 19.02 6.12 14.11
CA PRO A 108 17.90 6.67 13.35
C PRO A 108 17.80 6.13 11.90
N GLU A 109 18.93 5.80 11.27
CA GLU A 109 18.96 5.29 9.90
C GLU A 109 18.27 3.92 9.77
N SER A 110 18.23 3.13 10.85
CA SER A 110 17.54 1.83 10.88
C SER A 110 16.01 1.93 10.84
N ARG A 111 15.46 3.15 10.86
CA ARG A 111 14.01 3.42 10.80
C ARG A 111 13.65 4.42 9.70
N ASP A 112 14.64 4.95 9.00
CA ASP A 112 14.46 5.90 7.90
C ASP A 112 14.26 5.14 6.59
N LEU A 113 13.04 5.18 6.06
CA LEU A 113 12.68 4.55 4.79
C LEU A 113 13.49 5.08 3.61
N GLY A 114 13.77 6.39 3.57
CA GLY A 114 14.57 7.00 2.51
C GLY A 114 15.98 6.44 2.54
N LYS A 115 16.59 6.40 3.74
CA LYS A 115 17.94 5.84 3.90
C LYS A 115 18.01 4.36 3.54
N MET A 116 17.00 3.58 3.93
CA MET A 116 16.90 2.17 3.55
C MET A 116 16.82 2.00 2.03
N LEU A 117 16.04 2.84 1.35
CA LEU A 117 15.91 2.78 -0.11
C LEU A 117 17.23 3.06 -0.81
N GLU A 118 18.00 4.07 -0.37
CA GLU A 118 19.33 4.36 -0.92
C GLU A 118 20.28 3.15 -0.82
N VAL A 119 20.31 2.51 0.35
CA VAL A 119 21.16 1.35 0.60
C VAL A 119 20.71 0.15 -0.23
N ALA A 120 19.40 -0.08 -0.30
CA ALA A 120 18.83 -1.15 -1.10
C ALA A 120 19.14 -0.96 -2.59
N TRP A 121 19.05 0.27 -3.11
CA TRP A 121 19.44 0.61 -4.48
C TRP A 121 20.90 0.32 -4.77
N THR A 122 21.78 0.70 -3.85
CA THR A 122 23.22 0.44 -3.98
C THR A 122 23.49 -1.06 -4.11
N VAL A 123 22.89 -1.87 -3.25
CA VAL A 123 23.07 -3.33 -3.28
C VAL A 123 22.47 -3.95 -4.54
N TYR A 124 21.27 -3.51 -4.93
CA TYR A 124 20.59 -3.97 -6.14
C TYR A 124 21.43 -3.70 -7.39
N ASN A 125 21.89 -2.46 -7.57
CA ASN A 125 22.68 -2.06 -8.74
C ASN A 125 24.01 -2.82 -8.81
N ASN A 126 24.72 -2.96 -7.68
CA ASN A 126 25.96 -3.74 -7.64
C ASN A 126 25.74 -5.19 -8.10
N ARG A 127 24.62 -5.80 -7.68
CA ARG A 127 24.25 -7.16 -8.10
C ARG A 127 23.95 -7.25 -9.59
N GLU A 128 23.20 -6.29 -10.15
CA GLU A 128 22.88 -6.30 -11.58
C GLU A 128 24.14 -6.11 -12.43
N THR A 129 25.02 -5.17 -12.06
CA THR A 129 26.32 -4.99 -12.72
C THR A 129 27.16 -6.27 -12.68
N GLU A 130 27.22 -6.96 -11.53
CA GLU A 130 27.93 -8.24 -11.45
C GLU A 130 27.33 -9.33 -12.34
N LYS A 131 26.00 -9.39 -12.46
CA LYS A 131 25.32 -10.34 -13.35
C LYS A 131 25.68 -10.07 -14.81
N GLU A 132 25.64 -8.80 -15.23
CA GLU A 132 26.01 -8.38 -16.59
C GLU A 132 27.46 -8.75 -16.91
N VAL A 133 28.40 -8.46 -16.01
CA VAL A 133 29.82 -8.83 -16.19
C VAL A 133 30.01 -10.34 -16.28
N ARG A 134 29.28 -11.12 -15.47
CA ARG A 134 29.35 -12.59 -15.53
C ARG A 134 28.76 -13.14 -16.82
N GLN A 135 27.71 -12.51 -17.35
CA GLN A 135 27.11 -12.90 -18.62
C GLN A 135 28.04 -12.59 -19.80
N ALA A 136 28.61 -11.39 -19.85
CA ALA A 136 29.56 -10.97 -20.88
C ALA A 136 30.89 -11.77 -20.90
N ARG A 137 31.21 -12.50 -19.83
CA ARG A 137 32.37 -13.42 -19.78
C ARG A 137 32.03 -14.84 -20.25
N ARG A 138 30.74 -15.17 -20.38
CA ARG A 138 30.25 -16.49 -20.80
C ARG A 138 29.91 -16.52 -22.30
N ASP A 139 29.66 -15.36 -22.88
CA ASP A 139 29.44 -15.12 -24.31
C ASP A 139 30.77 -14.85 -25.03
#